data_AF-A0A5S9PA32-F1
#
_entry.id   AF-A0A5S9PA32-F1
#
_cell.length_a   1.000
_cell.length_b   1.000
_cell.length_c   1.000
_cell.angle_alpha   90.00
_cell.angle_beta   90.00
_cell.angle_gamma   90.00
#
_symmetry.space_group_name_H-M   'P 1'
#
loop_
_entity.id
_entity.type
_entity.pdbx_description
1 polymer ?
#
loop_
_entity_poly.entity_id
_entity_poly.type
_entity_poly.pdbx_seq_one_letter_code
_entity_poly.pdbx_strand_id
1 'polypeptide(L)'
;MANATTKHAVKQRVLEARRAEKAAREAREAAIVDGLSEFLAEVDRAAAVGTKLEDQVAAARAKALERVERIEQETEERIAKLTEAAREETARCERAAGEAVMRLREQGETVTAIASQTGQSQNRVRELGKLATTAQGATEVVPMGSADTCGASEDAESAGVNAEEPDVVPGGGAVAASDGAGDGVGAEEPAVDTATSLSA
;
A
#
# COMPACT_ATOMS: atom_id res chain seq x y z
N MET A 1 -4.97 32.83 97.39
CA MET A 1 -5.50 33.29 96.07
C MET A 1 -4.69 32.80 94.86
N ALA A 2 -3.50 32.18 95.00
CA ALA A 2 -2.65 31.81 93.86
C ALA A 2 -3.00 30.47 93.14
N ASN A 3 -3.76 29.57 93.77
CA ASN A 3 -4.07 28.24 93.19
C ASN A 3 -5.25 28.19 92.22
N ALA A 4 -6.12 29.21 92.20
CA ALA A 4 -7.28 29.24 91.32
C ALA A 4 -6.92 29.63 89.87
N THR A 5 -5.91 30.48 89.71
CA THR A 5 -5.43 30.97 88.40
C THR A 5 -4.63 29.91 87.64
N THR A 6 -3.84 29.08 88.34
CA THR A 6 -3.07 27.97 87.73
C THR A 6 -3.98 26.86 87.20
N LYS A 7 -5.01 26.46 87.96
CA LYS A 7 -5.98 25.44 87.50
C LYS A 7 -6.78 25.91 86.28
N HIS A 8 -7.17 27.18 86.24
CA HIS A 8 -7.85 27.77 85.08
C HIS A 8 -6.94 27.79 83.85
N ALA A 9 -5.69 28.23 83.99
CA ALA A 9 -4.72 28.27 82.89
C ALA A 9 -4.43 26.87 82.31
N VAL A 10 -4.31 25.84 83.16
CA VAL A 10 -4.13 24.45 82.70
C VAL A 10 -5.36 23.95 81.94
N LYS A 11 -6.57 24.19 82.46
CA LYS A 11 -7.81 23.80 81.78
C LYS A 11 -7.95 24.48 80.42
N GLN A 12 -7.59 25.76 80.32
CA GLN A 12 -7.62 26.51 79.08
C GLN A 12 -6.66 25.93 78.04
N ARG A 13 -5.41 25.63 78.43
CA ARG A 13 -4.42 24.97 77.54
C ARG A 13 -4.89 23.61 77.03
N VAL A 14 -5.56 22.81 77.87
CA VAL A 14 -6.11 21.50 77.44
C VAL A 14 -7.23 21.68 76.42
N LEU A 15 -8.11 22.68 76.60
CA LEU A 15 -9.17 22.97 75.63
C LEU A 15 -8.61 23.51 74.31
N GLU A 16 -7.59 24.37 74.37
CA GLU A 16 -6.89 24.87 73.19
C GLU A 16 -6.16 23.74 72.44
N ALA A 17 -5.48 22.84 73.15
CA ALA A 17 -4.84 21.67 72.56
C ALA A 17 -5.85 20.74 71.86
N ARG A 18 -7.01 20.48 72.47
CA ARG A 18 -8.09 19.69 71.85
C ARG A 18 -8.68 20.36 70.61
N ARG A 19 -8.82 21.69 70.62
CA ARG A 19 -9.27 22.44 69.43
C ARG A 19 -8.22 22.37 68.32
N ALA A 20 -6.94 22.51 68.64
CA ALA A 20 -5.86 22.40 67.68
C ALA A 20 -5.77 20.98 67.08
N GLU A 21 -5.94 19.93 67.89
CA GLU A 21 -5.98 18.56 67.41
C GLU A 21 -7.18 18.30 66.49
N LYS A 22 -8.37 18.79 66.85
CA LYS A 22 -9.56 18.71 66.01
C LYS A 22 -9.36 19.44 64.68
N ALA A 23 -8.83 20.66 64.72
CA ALA A 23 -8.53 21.43 63.51
C ALA A 23 -7.48 20.74 62.63
N ALA A 24 -6.44 20.12 63.21
CA ALA A 24 -5.46 19.35 62.47
C ALA A 24 -6.06 18.09 61.84
N ARG A 25 -7.03 17.46 62.50
CA ARG A 25 -7.78 16.32 61.93
C ARG A 25 -8.66 16.79 60.77
N GLU A 26 -9.43 17.85 60.95
CA GLU A 26 -10.29 18.41 59.90
C GLU A 26 -9.47 18.86 58.69
N ALA A 27 -8.30 19.48 58.90
CA ALA A 27 -7.39 19.86 57.81
C ALA A 27 -6.84 18.64 57.04
N ARG A 28 -6.54 17.53 57.73
CA ARG A 28 -6.14 16.27 57.08
C ARG A 28 -7.28 15.64 56.31
N GLU A 29 -8.48 15.58 56.89
CA GLU A 29 -9.67 15.05 56.22
C GLU A 29 -10.01 15.89 54.97
N ALA A 30 -9.92 17.21 55.05
CA ALA A 30 -10.09 18.10 53.90
C ALA A 30 -9.05 17.84 52.80
N ALA A 31 -7.77 17.73 53.15
CA ALA A 31 -6.71 17.42 52.18
C ALA A 31 -6.88 16.04 51.51
N ILE A 32 -7.37 15.04 52.25
CA ILE A 32 -7.68 13.72 51.70
C ILE A 32 -8.84 13.80 50.72
N VAL A 33 -9.92 14.50 51.07
CA VAL A 33 -11.09 14.65 50.20
C VAL A 33 -10.74 15.42 48.93
N ASP A 34 -9.92 16.45 49.04
CA ASP A 34 -9.41 17.22 47.90
C ASP A 34 -8.60 16.32 46.95
N GLY A 35 -7.61 15.59 47.48
CA GLY A 35 -6.80 14.66 46.68
C GLY A 35 -7.61 13.50 46.07
N LEU A 36 -8.64 12.99 46.78
CA LEU A 36 -9.55 11.99 46.21
C LEU A 36 -10.39 12.57 45.07
N SER A 37 -10.82 13.83 45.19
CA SER A 37 -11.59 14.50 44.14
C SER A 37 -10.76 14.71 42.88
N GLU A 38 -9.49 15.11 43.02
CA GLU A 38 -8.55 15.21 41.91
C GLU A 38 -8.30 13.85 41.24
N PHE A 39 -8.10 12.80 42.04
CA PHE A 39 -7.90 11.45 41.52
C PHE A 39 -9.12 10.94 40.73
N LEU A 40 -10.33 11.16 41.24
CA LEU A 40 -11.55 10.78 40.52
C LEU A 40 -11.71 11.57 39.22
N ALA A 41 -11.39 12.86 39.21
CA ALA A 41 -11.39 13.66 37.98
C ALA A 41 -10.36 13.13 36.95
N GLU A 42 -9.21 12.64 37.40
CA GLU A 42 -8.24 11.99 36.52
C GLU A 42 -8.76 10.65 35.96
N VAL A 43 -9.40 9.83 36.79
CA VAL A 43 -10.03 8.58 36.34
C VAL A 43 -11.11 8.84 35.29
N ASP A 44 -11.95 9.85 35.49
CA ASP A 44 -12.98 10.23 34.51
C ASP A 44 -12.36 10.73 33.19
N ARG A 45 -11.28 11.51 33.27
CA ARG A 45 -10.52 11.93 32.09
C ARG A 45 -9.92 10.74 31.36
N ALA A 46 -9.30 9.81 32.08
CA ALA A 46 -8.71 8.60 31.51
C ALA A 46 -9.77 7.73 30.83
N ALA A 47 -10.94 7.57 31.45
CA ALA A 47 -12.06 6.84 30.85
C ALA A 47 -12.53 7.51 29.54
N ALA A 48 -12.69 8.84 29.54
CA ALA A 48 -13.08 9.58 28.35
C ALA A 48 -12.02 9.54 27.22
N VAL A 49 -10.74 9.47 27.56
CA VAL A 49 -9.67 9.24 26.58
C VAL A 49 -9.72 7.81 26.05
N GLY A 50 -9.95 6.83 26.94
CA GLY A 50 -10.10 5.42 26.57
C GLY A 50 -11.20 5.21 25.53
N THR A 51 -12.40 5.73 25.76
CA THR A 51 -13.51 5.60 24.80
C THR A 51 -13.19 6.26 23.46
N LYS A 52 -12.56 7.44 23.46
CA LYS A 52 -12.14 8.11 22.22
C LYS A 52 -11.10 7.31 21.44
N LEU A 53 -10.16 6.68 22.13
CA LEU A 53 -9.16 5.83 21.49
C LEU A 53 -9.80 4.57 20.89
N GLU A 54 -10.76 3.95 21.57
CA GLU A 54 -11.53 2.83 21.03
C GLU A 54 -12.25 3.21 19.73
N ASP A 55 -12.92 4.37 19.71
CA ASP A 55 -13.59 4.88 18.51
C ASP A 55 -12.59 5.15 17.37
N GLN A 56 -11.44 5.76 17.68
CA GLN A 56 -10.39 6.01 16.69
C GLN A 56 -9.80 4.71 16.13
N VAL A 57 -9.59 3.71 16.97
CA VAL A 57 -9.12 2.38 16.55
C VAL A 57 -10.17 1.69 15.67
N ALA A 58 -11.45 1.76 16.04
CA ALA A 58 -12.54 1.20 15.23
C ALA A 58 -12.61 1.89 13.85
N ALA A 59 -12.54 3.23 13.81
CA ALA A 59 -12.53 3.98 12.56
C ALA A 59 -11.28 3.69 11.69
N ALA A 60 -10.10 3.54 12.32
CA ALA A 60 -8.88 3.18 11.61
C ALA A 60 -8.97 1.76 11.01
N ARG A 61 -9.53 0.80 11.75
CA ARG A 61 -9.76 -0.56 11.28
C ARG A 61 -10.75 -0.61 10.11
N ALA A 62 -11.86 0.13 10.20
CA ALA A 62 -12.83 0.22 9.10
C ALA A 62 -12.19 0.75 7.81
N LYS A 63 -11.44 1.85 7.90
CA LYS A 63 -10.70 2.41 6.75
C LYS A 63 -9.65 1.47 6.20
N ALA A 64 -9.00 0.68 7.05
CA ALA A 64 -8.03 -0.32 6.61
C ALA A 64 -8.71 -1.44 5.82
N LEU A 65 -9.86 -1.94 6.30
CA LEU A 65 -10.64 -2.97 5.60
C LEU A 65 -11.12 -2.48 4.23
N GLU A 66 -11.68 -1.28 4.14
CA GLU A 66 -12.11 -0.69 2.86
C GLU A 66 -10.95 -0.56 1.87
N ARG A 67 -9.75 -0.19 2.34
CA ARG A 67 -8.56 -0.10 1.50
C ARG A 67 -8.10 -1.47 1.01
N VAL A 68 -8.14 -2.48 1.86
CA VAL A 68 -7.78 -3.87 1.51
C VAL A 68 -8.77 -4.39 0.47
N GLU A 69 -10.07 -4.28 0.71
CA GLU A 69 -11.11 -4.73 -0.24
C GLU A 69 -10.96 -4.06 -1.60
N ARG A 70 -10.70 -2.74 -1.63
CA ARG A 70 -10.43 -2.03 -2.88
C ARG A 70 -9.19 -2.55 -3.60
N ILE A 71 -8.10 -2.81 -2.88
CA ILE A 71 -6.88 -3.36 -3.46
C ILE A 71 -7.14 -4.75 -4.01
N GLU A 72 -7.83 -5.61 -3.28
CA GLU A 72 -8.20 -6.96 -3.71
C GLU A 72 -8.99 -6.90 -5.03
N GLN A 73 -10.06 -6.11 -5.09
CA GLN A 73 -10.85 -5.91 -6.32
C GLN A 73 -10.01 -5.39 -7.49
N GLU A 74 -9.20 -4.34 -7.28
CA GLU A 74 -8.32 -3.79 -8.33
C GLU A 74 -7.31 -4.85 -8.82
N THR A 75 -6.78 -5.68 -7.93
CA THR A 75 -5.82 -6.74 -8.30
C THR A 75 -6.47 -7.88 -9.05
N GLU A 76 -7.66 -8.32 -8.62
CA GLU A 76 -8.43 -9.36 -9.30
C GLU A 76 -8.81 -8.90 -10.72
N GLU A 77 -9.26 -7.66 -10.88
CA GLU A 77 -9.55 -7.10 -12.20
C GLU A 77 -8.31 -7.03 -13.10
N ARG A 78 -7.16 -6.61 -12.56
CA ARG A 78 -5.90 -6.57 -13.33
C ARG A 78 -5.45 -7.97 -13.75
N ILE A 79 -5.56 -8.95 -12.86
CA ILE A 79 -5.24 -10.35 -13.16
C ILE A 79 -6.20 -10.86 -14.24
N ALA A 80 -7.49 -10.63 -14.11
CA ALA A 80 -8.48 -11.04 -15.12
C ALA A 80 -8.13 -10.47 -16.50
N LYS A 81 -7.89 -9.16 -16.59
CA LYS A 81 -7.48 -8.48 -17.84
C LYS A 81 -6.20 -9.05 -18.42
N LEU A 82 -5.17 -9.28 -17.60
CA LEU A 82 -3.90 -9.86 -18.05
C LEU A 82 -4.07 -11.31 -18.52
N THR A 83 -4.88 -12.11 -17.84
CA THR A 83 -5.15 -13.50 -18.26
C THR A 83 -5.93 -13.56 -19.56
N GLU A 84 -6.89 -12.66 -19.78
CA GLU A 84 -7.60 -12.54 -21.04
C GLU A 84 -6.67 -12.10 -22.17
N ALA A 85 -5.88 -11.04 -21.96
CA ALA A 85 -4.90 -10.57 -22.93
C ALA A 85 -3.87 -11.65 -23.30
N ALA A 86 -3.38 -12.41 -22.31
CA ALA A 86 -2.45 -13.52 -22.55
C ALA A 86 -3.10 -14.66 -23.36
N ARG A 87 -4.37 -14.99 -23.09
CA ARG A 87 -5.13 -15.97 -23.88
C ARG A 87 -5.37 -15.49 -25.31
N GLU A 88 -5.72 -14.22 -25.50
CA GLU A 88 -5.92 -13.63 -26.83
C GLU A 88 -4.62 -13.64 -27.64
N GLU A 89 -3.50 -13.25 -27.02
CA GLU A 89 -2.19 -13.25 -27.67
C GLU A 89 -1.74 -14.67 -28.01
N THR A 90 -1.96 -15.63 -27.10
CA THR A 90 -1.68 -17.05 -27.39
C THR A 90 -2.50 -17.54 -28.58
N ALA A 91 -3.81 -17.24 -28.61
CA ALA A 91 -4.67 -17.62 -29.72
C ALA A 91 -4.29 -16.92 -31.04
N ARG A 92 -3.79 -15.69 -30.98
CA ARG A 92 -3.27 -14.94 -32.13
C ARG A 92 -2.00 -15.60 -32.68
N CYS A 93 -1.06 -15.92 -31.80
CA CYS A 93 0.16 -16.64 -32.15
C CYS A 93 -0.14 -18.02 -32.76
N GLU A 94 -1.06 -18.78 -32.17
CA GLU A 94 -1.45 -20.10 -32.68
C GLU A 94 -2.10 -20.04 -34.07
N ARG A 95 -2.97 -19.04 -34.32
CA ARG A 95 -3.54 -18.83 -35.65
C ARG A 95 -2.47 -18.48 -36.68
N ALA A 96 -1.58 -17.54 -36.36
CA ALA A 96 -0.49 -17.15 -37.25
C ALA A 96 0.45 -18.33 -37.56
N ALA A 97 0.78 -19.15 -36.55
CA ALA A 97 1.59 -20.35 -36.71
C ALA A 97 0.86 -21.41 -37.58
N GLY A 98 -0.44 -21.59 -37.39
CA GLY A 98 -1.25 -22.47 -38.22
C GLY A 98 -1.27 -22.04 -39.70
N GLU A 99 -1.44 -20.75 -39.96
CA GLU A 99 -1.40 -20.21 -41.32
C GLU A 99 -0.01 -20.41 -41.96
N ALA A 100 1.07 -20.21 -41.20
CA ALA A 100 2.43 -20.46 -41.69
C ALA A 100 2.62 -21.94 -42.06
N VAL A 101 2.12 -22.87 -41.24
CA VAL A 101 2.13 -24.32 -41.54
C VAL A 101 1.36 -24.62 -42.83
N MET A 102 0.22 -23.97 -43.07
CA MET A 102 -0.54 -24.15 -44.31
C MET A 102 0.24 -23.63 -45.53
N ARG A 103 0.88 -22.46 -45.45
CA ARG A 103 1.72 -21.92 -46.53
C ARG A 103 2.90 -22.84 -46.86
N LEU A 104 3.58 -23.40 -45.86
CA LEU A 104 4.67 -24.36 -46.09
C LEU A 104 4.18 -25.65 -46.77
N ARG A 105 2.99 -26.11 -46.40
CA ARG A 105 2.37 -27.29 -47.02
C ARG A 105 1.97 -27.03 -48.48
N GLU A 106 1.47 -25.83 -48.79
CA GLU A 106 1.20 -25.40 -50.16
C GLU A 106 2.47 -25.34 -51.01
N GLN A 107 3.60 -24.99 -50.40
CA GLN A 107 4.94 -25.03 -51.03
C GLN A 107 5.50 -26.45 -51.19
N GLY A 108 4.79 -27.48 -50.72
CA GLY A 108 5.17 -28.88 -50.86
C GLY A 108 5.95 -29.46 -49.68
N GLU A 109 6.12 -28.73 -48.57
CA GLU A 109 6.76 -29.28 -47.39
C GLU A 109 5.89 -30.31 -46.67
N THR A 110 6.51 -31.41 -46.24
CA THR A 110 5.82 -32.47 -45.49
C THR A 110 5.72 -32.13 -44.02
N VAL A 111 4.72 -32.67 -43.31
CA VAL A 111 4.56 -32.50 -41.85
C VAL A 111 5.80 -32.92 -41.08
N THR A 112 6.47 -33.99 -41.53
CA THR A 112 7.70 -34.49 -40.91
C THR A 112 8.85 -33.49 -41.07
N ALA A 113 8.99 -32.87 -42.24
CA ALA A 113 10.00 -31.85 -42.50
C ALA A 113 9.77 -30.60 -41.64
N ILE A 114 8.54 -30.08 -41.63
CA ILE A 114 8.15 -28.91 -40.82
C ILE A 114 8.39 -29.18 -39.33
N ALA A 115 7.96 -30.34 -38.82
CA ALA A 115 8.18 -30.76 -37.44
C ALA A 115 9.68 -30.82 -37.08
N SER A 116 10.50 -31.41 -37.96
CA SER A 116 11.94 -31.52 -37.76
C SER A 116 12.65 -30.16 -37.78
N GLN A 117 12.25 -29.24 -38.65
CA GLN A 117 12.87 -27.91 -38.78
C GLN A 117 12.47 -26.97 -37.64
N THR A 118 11.24 -27.09 -37.14
CA THR A 118 10.70 -26.24 -36.07
C THR A 118 10.90 -26.81 -34.66
N GLY A 119 11.43 -28.04 -34.55
CA GLY A 119 11.57 -28.76 -33.28
C GLY A 119 10.23 -29.14 -32.64
N GLN A 120 9.12 -29.09 -33.38
CA GLN A 120 7.79 -29.41 -32.90
C GLN A 120 7.45 -30.89 -33.13
N SER A 121 6.49 -31.42 -32.39
CA SER A 121 5.95 -32.74 -32.69
C SER A 121 5.09 -32.71 -33.96
N GLN A 122 5.07 -33.80 -34.73
CA GLN A 122 4.19 -33.91 -35.90
C GLN A 122 2.71 -33.72 -35.54
N ASN A 123 2.30 -34.10 -34.34
CA ASN A 123 0.94 -33.90 -33.85
C ASN A 123 0.63 -32.41 -33.66
N ARG A 124 1.54 -31.65 -33.06
CA ARG A 124 1.39 -30.20 -32.89
C ARG A 124 1.29 -29.47 -34.23
N VAL A 125 2.10 -29.84 -35.21
CA VAL A 125 2.03 -29.28 -36.58
C VAL A 125 0.68 -29.57 -37.23
N ARG A 126 0.12 -30.77 -37.05
CA ARG A 126 -1.22 -31.10 -37.56
C ARG A 126 -2.32 -30.32 -36.85
N GLU A 127 -2.22 -30.12 -35.54
CA GLU A 127 -3.18 -29.32 -34.76
C GLU A 127 -3.17 -27.85 -35.18
N LEU A 128 -1.99 -27.24 -35.34
CA LEU A 128 -1.86 -25.88 -35.84
C LEU A 128 -2.46 -25.73 -37.25
N GLY A 129 -2.20 -26.68 -38.15
CA GLY A 129 -2.83 -26.69 -39.47
C GLY A 129 -4.36 -26.78 -39.40
N LYS A 130 -4.91 -27.63 -38.51
CA LYS A 130 -6.36 -27.72 -38.30
C LYS A 130 -6.94 -26.41 -37.76
N LEU A 131 -6.27 -25.79 -36.78
CA LEU A 131 -6.69 -24.50 -36.20
C LEU A 131 -6.82 -23.41 -37.26
N ALA A 132 -5.87 -23.34 -38.21
CA ALA A 132 -5.94 -22.41 -39.34
C ALA A 132 -7.12 -22.71 -40.28
N THR A 133 -7.37 -23.98 -40.62
CA THR A 133 -8.52 -24.35 -41.46
C THR A 133 -9.85 -24.04 -40.79
N THR A 134 -9.98 -24.27 -39.47
CA THR A 134 -11.19 -23.90 -38.73
C THR A 134 -11.36 -22.39 -38.58
N ALA A 135 -10.27 -21.63 -38.50
CA ALA A 135 -10.32 -20.16 -38.48
C ALA A 135 -10.77 -19.59 -39.84
N GLN A 136 -10.32 -20.18 -40.96
CA GLN A 136 -10.73 -19.80 -42.32
C GLN A 136 -12.21 -20.10 -42.60
N GLY A 137 -12.77 -21.18 -42.03
CA GLY A 137 -14.20 -21.49 -42.14
C GLY A 137 -15.12 -20.60 -41.30
N ALA A 138 -14.59 -19.83 -40.35
CA ALA A 138 -15.35 -18.90 -39.51
C ALA A 138 -15.34 -17.45 -40.04
N THR A 139 -14.39 -17.10 -40.91
CA THR A 139 -14.27 -15.78 -41.54
C THR A 139 -15.00 -15.65 -42.88
N GLU A 140 -15.62 -16.72 -43.39
CA GLU A 140 -16.49 -16.66 -44.57
C GLU A 140 -17.89 -16.13 -44.22
N VAL A 141 -17.97 -14.89 -43.71
CA VAL A 141 -19.19 -14.09 -43.74
C VAL A 141 -19.08 -13.17 -44.96
N VAL A 142 -19.92 -13.47 -45.94
CA VAL A 142 -20.14 -12.80 -47.24
C VAL A 142 -20.05 -11.27 -47.15
N PRO A 143 -19.21 -10.59 -47.96
CA PRO A 143 -19.28 -9.15 -48.12
C PRO A 143 -20.43 -8.84 -49.09
N MET A 144 -21.55 -8.33 -48.57
CA MET A 144 -22.65 -7.86 -49.41
C MET A 144 -22.73 -6.33 -49.37
N GLY A 145 -22.39 -5.71 -50.50
CA GLY A 145 -23.13 -4.58 -51.03
C GLY A 145 -22.79 -3.20 -50.49
N SER A 146 -21.92 -2.52 -51.22
CA SER A 146 -21.76 -1.07 -51.34
C SER A 146 -23.07 -0.26 -51.39
N ALA A 147 -23.10 0.89 -50.72
CA ALA A 147 -23.85 2.07 -51.12
C ALA A 147 -23.07 3.35 -50.78
N ASP A 148 -22.97 4.22 -51.78
CA ASP A 148 -22.32 5.51 -51.85
C ASP A 148 -22.58 6.46 -50.67
N THR A 149 -21.57 7.30 -50.36
CA THR A 149 -21.68 8.76 -50.56
C THR A 149 -20.29 9.39 -50.64
N CYS A 150 -19.93 9.87 -51.83
CA CYS A 150 -18.93 10.91 -52.04
C CYS A 150 -19.44 12.26 -51.51
N GLY A 151 -18.59 12.98 -50.79
CA GLY A 151 -18.74 14.40 -50.51
C GLY A 151 -17.35 15.03 -50.42
N ALA A 152 -16.93 15.66 -51.52
CA ALA A 152 -15.82 16.62 -51.59
C ALA A 152 -16.17 17.85 -50.69
N SER A 153 -15.28 18.72 -50.22
CA SER A 153 -14.04 19.29 -50.78
C SER A 153 -13.40 20.19 -49.71
N GLU A 154 -12.06 20.34 -49.73
CA GLU A 154 -11.26 21.59 -49.66
C GLU A 154 -11.49 22.57 -48.47
N ASP A 155 -10.53 23.23 -47.82
CA ASP A 155 -9.12 23.55 -48.12
C ASP A 155 -8.51 24.26 -46.88
N ALA A 156 -7.21 24.59 -46.99
CA ALA A 156 -6.45 25.63 -46.27
C ALA A 156 -5.51 25.18 -45.12
N GLU A 157 -4.32 24.79 -45.56
CA GLU A 157 -2.99 25.25 -45.13
C GLU A 157 -2.87 26.16 -43.90
N SER A 158 -1.86 25.89 -43.05
CA SER A 158 -0.62 26.70 -43.03
C SER A 158 0.22 26.48 -41.77
N ALA A 159 1.45 26.04 -42.01
CA ALA A 159 2.72 26.41 -41.37
C ALA A 159 2.82 26.55 -39.83
N GLY A 160 3.81 25.84 -39.29
CA GLY A 160 4.96 26.58 -38.76
C GLY A 160 5.53 26.18 -37.40
N VAL A 161 6.69 25.50 -37.48
CA VAL A 161 7.94 25.76 -36.74
C VAL A 161 8.01 25.48 -35.22
N ASN A 162 8.99 24.62 -34.90
CA ASN A 162 9.64 24.36 -33.61
C ASN A 162 9.97 25.61 -32.76
N ALA A 163 9.96 25.45 -31.44
CA ALA A 163 11.08 25.86 -30.57
C ALA A 163 10.90 25.33 -29.13
N GLU A 164 11.91 24.60 -28.66
CA GLU A 164 12.22 24.42 -27.24
C GLU A 164 12.66 25.76 -26.63
N GLU A 165 12.28 26.05 -25.38
CA GLU A 165 13.16 26.02 -24.21
C GLU A 165 12.44 26.55 -22.95
N PRO A 166 12.78 26.05 -21.74
CA PRO A 166 12.23 26.49 -20.47
C PRO A 166 12.94 27.74 -19.92
N ASP A 167 12.13 28.58 -19.25
CA ASP A 167 12.51 29.84 -18.62
C ASP A 167 13.51 29.63 -17.46
N VAL A 168 14.54 30.47 -17.46
CA VAL A 168 15.58 30.62 -16.44
C VAL A 168 15.26 31.88 -15.66
N VAL A 169 15.44 31.90 -14.33
CA VAL A 169 16.19 32.98 -13.62
C VAL A 169 16.34 32.70 -12.13
N PRO A 170 17.46 33.16 -11.52
CA PRO A 170 18.11 32.56 -10.37
C PRO A 170 18.07 33.45 -9.11
N GLY A 171 18.36 32.86 -7.95
CA GLY A 171 18.61 33.59 -6.72
C GLY A 171 19.69 32.91 -5.88
N GLY A 172 20.94 33.41 -5.97
CA GLY A 172 21.98 33.15 -4.97
C GLY A 172 21.66 33.88 -3.65
N GLY A 173 22.32 33.64 -2.53
CA GLY A 173 23.43 32.75 -2.20
C GLY A 173 23.78 32.95 -0.71
N ALA A 174 24.77 32.18 -0.23
CA ALA A 174 25.53 32.31 1.02
C ALA A 174 24.74 32.01 2.33
N VAL A 175 25.23 31.29 3.35
CA VAL A 175 26.54 30.70 3.69
C VAL A 175 26.38 29.67 4.82
N ALA A 176 27.20 28.63 4.76
CA ALA A 176 27.88 27.90 5.85
C ALA A 176 27.16 27.51 7.15
N ALA A 177 27.05 26.20 7.40
CA ALA A 177 27.66 25.57 8.57
C ALA A 177 27.95 24.08 8.26
N SER A 178 29.19 23.69 8.52
CA SER A 178 29.70 22.33 8.45
C SER A 178 29.22 21.48 9.63
N ASP A 179 29.37 20.17 9.45
CA ASP A 179 29.54 19.10 10.46
C ASP A 179 28.37 18.13 10.54
N GLY A 180 28.66 16.89 10.11
CA GLY A 180 27.75 15.76 10.20
C GLY A 180 28.29 14.61 9.37
N ALA A 181 29.30 13.94 9.90
CA ALA A 181 29.93 12.75 9.35
C ALA A 181 28.89 11.72 8.86
N GLY A 182 29.15 11.19 7.66
CA GLY A 182 28.42 10.07 7.12
C GLY A 182 28.68 8.80 7.94
N ASP A 183 27.66 7.96 8.01
CA ASP A 183 27.88 6.53 8.05
C ASP A 183 26.87 5.88 7.11
N GLY A 184 27.42 5.27 6.07
CA GLY A 184 26.68 4.70 4.97
C GLY A 184 26.92 3.21 4.91
N VAL A 185 25.80 2.49 4.82
CA VAL A 185 25.60 1.25 4.07
C VAL A 185 26.17 -0.04 4.67
N GLY A 186 25.31 -1.06 4.74
CA GLY A 186 25.73 -2.43 4.45
C GLY A 186 25.13 -3.50 5.33
N ALA A 187 23.91 -3.93 4.99
CA ALA A 187 23.47 -5.29 5.30
C ALA A 187 24.25 -6.27 4.40
N GLU A 188 24.74 -7.38 4.97
CA GLU A 188 25.07 -8.66 4.31
C GLU A 188 25.15 -9.76 5.41
N GLU A 189 24.83 -10.98 5.01
CA GLU A 189 24.31 -12.13 5.77
C GLU A 189 25.27 -12.87 6.75
N PRO A 190 24.73 -13.75 7.62
CA PRO A 190 25.53 -14.66 8.44
C PRO A 190 25.90 -15.94 7.67
N ALA A 191 27.20 -16.24 7.56
CA ALA A 191 27.68 -17.56 7.13
C ALA A 191 28.15 -18.38 8.34
N VAL A 192 27.38 -19.42 8.65
CA VAL A 192 27.80 -20.60 9.41
C VAL A 192 28.79 -21.41 8.56
N ASP A 193 29.94 -21.79 9.13
CA ASP A 193 30.31 -23.21 9.34
C ASP A 193 31.74 -23.46 9.86
N THR A 194 31.79 -24.40 10.79
CA THR A 194 32.85 -25.36 11.18
C THR A 194 34.32 -25.17 10.77
N ALA A 195 35.22 -25.18 11.77
CA ALA A 195 36.39 -26.07 11.77
C ALA A 195 37.02 -26.19 13.18
N THR A 196 36.96 -27.42 13.69
CA THR A 196 37.75 -27.96 14.79
C THR A 196 39.23 -28.04 14.41
N SER A 197 40.15 -27.64 15.31
CA SER A 197 41.50 -28.21 15.52
C SER A 197 42.17 -27.48 16.70
N LEU A 198 42.26 -28.09 17.88
CA LEU A 198 43.42 -28.80 18.42
C LEU A 198 44.69 -27.93 18.57
N SER A 199 45.09 -27.66 19.81
CA SER A 199 46.50 -27.76 20.24
C SER A 199 46.56 -27.92 21.76
N ALA A 200 47.52 -28.75 22.15
CA ALA A 200 47.77 -29.37 23.45
C ALA A 200 48.27 -28.40 24.54
#